data_AF-A0A2T2RWE6-F1
#
_entry.id   AF-A0A2T2RWE6-F1
#
_cell.length_a   1.000
_cell.length_b   1.000
_cell.length_c   1.000
_cell.angle_alpha   90.00
_cell.angle_beta   90.00
_cell.angle_gamma   90.00
#
_symmetry.space_group_name_H-M   'P 1'
#
loop_
_entity.id
_entity.type
_entity.pdbx_description
1 polymer ?
#
loop_
_entity_poly.entity_id
_entity_poly.type
_entity_poly.pdbx_seq_one_letter_code
_entity_poly.pdbx_strand_id
1 'polypeptide(L)'
;DLDSVPPRDEVAYLRATANLSTGGKAIDRTNDIPPHNIWLVERVAKIVGLDIAGIDAVTPDISKPFREVSGVVIEVNAAPGFRMHVRPSEGISRNVAAPVLDMLFPQGSPSRIPIIAITGTNGKTTTTRLAAHIFRQTQQVVGYTTTDGIYIDDHTVEKGDTTGPQSANVILKDPTVEVAVLETARGGLMRSGTAFDASDVGIVLNVAADHLGLDDIDTVEEMARVKSVVAETVSSQGYAVLNAEDPLVAKMAEQVEGKVAYFSMSPDNALVRDHTRRGGLAAVYENGYLSIWDGHSTYRLEHASEIPMTMGGLAPFMIANALAASSAAYTQGVELDLIRQGIKTFSPSANQTPGRMNLFNLGDYHALVDYAHNPASYQALGGFVSNWDGERIGVVGGPGDRRDEDLIAVLLKLNILVYK
;
A
#
# COMPACT_ATOMS: atom_id res chain seq x y z
N ASP A 1 54.88 -25.71 10.26
CA ASP A 1 55.34 -26.19 8.95
C ASP A 1 54.49 -27.39 8.57
N LEU A 2 53.95 -27.47 7.35
CA LEU A 2 53.06 -28.56 6.94
C LEU A 2 53.81 -29.88 6.74
N ASP A 3 55.13 -29.82 6.57
CA ASP A 3 56.01 -30.98 6.43
C ASP A 3 56.61 -31.43 7.78
N SER A 4 56.18 -30.83 8.89
CA SER A 4 56.65 -31.19 10.23
C SER A 4 56.04 -32.52 10.67
N VAL A 5 56.92 -33.48 11.00
CA VAL A 5 56.51 -34.76 11.60
C VAL A 5 56.61 -34.63 13.13
N PRO A 6 55.53 -34.91 13.89
CA PRO A 6 55.60 -34.92 15.33
C PRO A 6 56.67 -35.93 15.81
N PRO A 7 57.51 -35.58 16.79
CA PRO A 7 58.38 -36.50 17.49
C PRO A 7 57.66 -37.78 17.90
N ARG A 8 58.42 -38.88 17.97
CA ARG A 8 57.90 -40.17 18.44
C ARG A 8 57.25 -39.98 19.82
N ASP A 9 56.04 -40.50 19.97
CA ASP A 9 55.21 -40.43 21.18
C ASP A 9 54.58 -39.06 21.49
N GLU A 10 54.71 -38.06 20.60
CA GLU A 10 53.97 -36.79 20.69
C GLU A 10 52.54 -36.94 20.13
N VAL A 11 51.54 -36.51 20.91
CA VAL A 11 50.12 -36.58 20.53
C VAL A 11 49.71 -35.29 19.83
N ALA A 12 49.49 -35.36 18.52
CA ALA A 12 48.89 -34.26 17.76
C ALA A 12 47.36 -34.35 17.82
N TYR A 13 46.73 -33.42 18.54
CA TYR A 13 45.27 -33.34 18.61
C TYR A 13 44.72 -32.75 17.31
N LEU A 14 44.04 -33.58 16.52
CA LEU A 14 43.28 -33.12 15.37
C LEU A 14 42.03 -32.38 15.84
N ARG A 15 41.66 -31.30 15.14
CA ARG A 15 40.37 -30.65 15.39
C ARG A 15 39.25 -31.62 15.02
N ALA A 16 38.26 -31.72 15.90
CA ALA A 16 37.11 -32.59 15.71
C ALA A 16 36.20 -32.16 14.54
N THR A 17 36.32 -30.93 14.05
CA THR A 17 35.45 -30.36 13.02
C THR A 17 36.24 -29.80 11.85
N ALA A 18 35.95 -30.27 10.65
CA ALA A 18 36.48 -29.73 9.40
C ALA A 18 35.48 -28.74 8.79
N ASN A 19 35.27 -27.60 9.46
CA ASN A 19 34.39 -26.54 8.96
C ASN A 19 35.20 -25.37 8.37
N LEU A 20 34.60 -24.62 7.45
CA LEU A 20 35.21 -23.43 6.81
C LEU A 20 35.68 -22.40 7.84
N SER A 21 34.88 -22.17 8.89
CA SER A 21 35.21 -21.24 9.98
C SER A 21 36.39 -21.70 10.86
N THR A 22 36.73 -22.98 10.81
CA THR A 22 37.79 -23.59 11.63
C THR A 22 39.03 -23.99 10.82
N GLY A 23 39.17 -23.48 9.59
CA GLY A 23 40.33 -23.70 8.72
C GLY A 23 40.10 -24.67 7.55
N GLY A 24 38.87 -25.12 7.32
CA GLY A 24 38.52 -25.90 6.12
C GLY A 24 38.58 -25.06 4.85
N LYS A 25 38.88 -25.70 3.71
CA LYS A 25 38.84 -25.09 2.37
C LYS A 25 37.59 -25.52 1.62
N ALA A 26 36.95 -24.58 0.92
CA ALA A 26 35.90 -24.91 -0.04
C ALA A 26 36.52 -25.05 -1.44
N ILE A 27 36.44 -26.24 -2.02
CA ILE A 27 36.95 -26.51 -3.37
C ILE A 27 35.75 -26.87 -4.24
N ASP A 28 35.53 -26.15 -5.34
CA ASP A 28 34.49 -26.52 -6.31
C ASP A 28 34.90 -27.82 -7.03
N ARG A 29 34.12 -28.88 -6.83
CA ARG A 29 34.27 -30.19 -7.50
C ARG A 29 33.01 -30.60 -8.24
N THR A 30 32.10 -29.65 -8.51
CA THR A 30 30.76 -29.97 -9.02
C THR A 30 30.81 -30.70 -10.37
N ASN A 31 31.78 -30.40 -11.24
CA ASN A 31 31.93 -31.09 -12.53
C ASN A 31 32.52 -32.50 -12.41
N ASP A 32 33.09 -32.84 -11.26
CA ASP A 32 33.64 -34.17 -10.99
C ASP A 32 32.56 -35.13 -10.45
N ILE A 33 31.41 -34.61 -10.00
CA ILE A 33 30.36 -35.42 -9.37
C ILE A 33 29.67 -36.30 -10.43
N PRO A 34 29.62 -37.64 -10.25
CA PRO A 34 28.93 -38.53 -11.17
C PRO A 34 27.42 -38.23 -11.24
N PRO A 35 26.78 -38.37 -12.43
CA PRO A 35 25.34 -38.15 -12.58
C PRO A 35 24.47 -38.94 -11.61
N HIS A 36 24.87 -40.16 -11.25
CA HIS A 36 24.15 -40.98 -10.27
C HIS A 36 24.14 -40.35 -8.87
N ASN A 37 25.23 -39.72 -8.44
CA ASN A 37 25.27 -39.05 -7.14
C ASN A 37 24.39 -37.79 -7.14
N ILE A 38 24.39 -37.03 -8.25
CA ILE A 38 23.49 -35.89 -8.43
C ILE A 38 22.03 -36.33 -8.29
N TRP A 39 21.62 -37.36 -9.04
CA TRP A 39 20.26 -37.92 -8.94
C TRP A 39 19.92 -38.40 -7.52
N LEU A 40 20.87 -39.02 -6.82
CA LEU A 40 20.67 -39.47 -5.45
C LEU A 40 20.43 -38.31 -4.48
N VAL A 41 21.26 -37.27 -4.52
CA VAL A 41 21.12 -36.11 -3.61
C VAL A 41 19.87 -35.29 -3.93
N GLU A 42 19.48 -35.18 -5.21
CA GLU A 42 18.19 -34.59 -5.61
C GLU A 42 17.00 -35.39 -5.06
N ARG A 43 17.10 -36.73 -5.08
CA ARG A 43 16.07 -37.62 -4.50
C ARG A 43 15.96 -37.44 -2.99
N VAL A 44 17.09 -37.25 -2.29
CA VAL A 44 17.10 -36.97 -0.84
C VAL A 44 16.34 -35.68 -0.55
N ALA A 45 16.66 -34.57 -1.25
CA ALA A 45 15.95 -33.30 -1.07
C ALA A 45 14.43 -33.43 -1.30
N LYS A 46 14.03 -34.13 -2.37
CA LYS A 46 12.61 -34.40 -2.69
C LYS A 46 11.89 -35.24 -1.64
N ILE A 47 12.55 -36.24 -1.07
CA ILE A 47 11.96 -37.10 -0.02
C ILE A 47 11.71 -36.29 1.27
N VAL A 48 12.60 -35.34 1.58
CA VAL A 48 12.44 -34.43 2.73
C VAL A 48 11.38 -33.35 2.45
N GLY A 49 11.08 -33.07 1.18
CA GLY A 49 10.10 -32.07 0.77
C GLY A 49 10.67 -30.66 0.67
N LEU A 50 11.95 -30.53 0.30
CA LEU A 50 12.63 -29.25 0.13
C LEU A 50 12.86 -28.95 -1.35
N ASP A 51 12.45 -27.74 -1.79
CA ASP A 51 12.74 -27.22 -3.13
C ASP A 51 14.20 -26.80 -3.27
N ILE A 52 14.79 -26.32 -2.17
CA ILE A 52 16.20 -25.94 -2.06
C ILE A 52 16.78 -26.62 -0.81
N ALA A 53 17.86 -27.37 -0.99
CA ALA A 53 18.54 -28.04 0.12
C ALA A 53 20.06 -28.01 -0.04
N GLY A 54 20.76 -27.89 1.09
CA GLY A 54 22.17 -28.24 1.21
C GLY A 54 22.30 -29.69 1.63
N ILE A 55 23.16 -30.46 0.95
CA ILE A 55 23.37 -31.87 1.28
C ILE A 55 24.82 -32.04 1.71
N ASP A 56 25.01 -32.40 2.97
CA ASP A 56 26.34 -32.67 3.50
C ASP A 56 26.60 -34.16 3.38
N ALA A 57 27.65 -34.50 2.62
CA ALA A 57 28.07 -35.87 2.39
C ALA A 57 29.56 -36.02 2.63
N VAL A 58 29.95 -37.17 3.16
CA VAL A 58 31.36 -37.57 3.30
C VAL A 58 31.64 -38.72 2.35
N THR A 59 32.73 -38.61 1.60
CA THR A 59 33.20 -39.62 0.65
C THR A 59 34.72 -39.57 0.56
N PRO A 60 35.41 -40.71 0.39
CA PRO A 60 36.85 -40.71 0.13
C PRO A 60 37.19 -40.21 -1.28
N ASP A 61 36.25 -40.26 -2.23
CA ASP A 61 36.41 -39.80 -3.60
C ASP A 61 35.07 -39.30 -4.15
N ILE A 62 34.97 -37.98 -4.39
CA ILE A 62 33.74 -37.34 -4.90
C ILE A 62 33.47 -37.67 -6.37
N SER A 63 34.48 -38.16 -7.10
CA SER A 63 34.39 -38.51 -8.53
C SER A 63 33.82 -39.91 -8.80
N LYS A 64 33.48 -40.66 -7.74
CA LYS A 64 32.92 -42.01 -7.83
C LYS A 64 31.52 -42.08 -7.21
N PRO A 65 30.65 -42.99 -7.68
CA PRO A 65 29.34 -43.20 -7.08
C PRO A 65 29.44 -43.54 -5.58
N PHE A 66 28.61 -42.92 -4.74
CA PHE A 66 28.63 -43.10 -3.27
C PHE A 66 28.40 -44.55 -2.80
N ARG A 67 27.99 -45.46 -3.68
CA ARG A 67 27.85 -46.90 -3.36
C ARG A 67 29.12 -47.71 -3.66
N GLU A 68 29.96 -47.21 -4.56
CA GLU A 68 31.21 -47.88 -4.95
C GLU A 68 32.36 -47.48 -4.02
N VAL A 69 32.27 -46.29 -3.46
CA VAL A 69 33.11 -45.79 -2.38
C VAL A 69 32.25 -45.70 -1.13
N SER A 70 32.80 -45.78 0.09
CA SER A 70 32.01 -45.70 1.33
C SER A 70 31.47 -44.27 1.60
N GLY A 71 30.70 -43.72 0.66
CA GLY A 71 30.10 -42.39 0.71
C GLY A 71 28.79 -42.39 1.47
N VAL A 72 28.58 -41.39 2.33
CA VAL A 72 27.42 -41.29 3.23
C VAL A 72 26.89 -39.87 3.23
N VAL A 73 25.57 -39.70 3.07
CA VAL A 73 24.86 -38.44 3.34
C VAL A 73 24.65 -38.34 4.85
N ILE A 74 25.09 -37.23 5.43
CA ILE A 74 25.09 -36.99 6.88
C ILE A 74 23.93 -36.09 7.28
N GLU A 75 23.69 -35.02 6.50
CA GLU A 75 22.74 -33.98 6.85
C GLU A 75 22.06 -33.41 5.61
N VAL A 76 20.82 -32.95 5.81
CA VAL A 76 20.01 -32.22 4.84
C VAL A 76 19.61 -30.88 5.45
N ASN A 77 20.11 -29.79 4.88
CA ASN A 77 19.96 -28.43 5.37
C ASN A 77 18.88 -27.68 4.56
N ALA A 78 17.85 -27.15 5.23
CA ALA A 78 16.78 -26.37 4.58
C ALA A 78 17.20 -24.94 4.19
N ALA A 79 18.27 -24.41 4.79
CA ALA A 79 18.81 -23.08 4.50
C ALA A 79 20.30 -23.17 4.13
N PRO A 80 20.62 -23.63 2.90
CA PRO A 80 22.01 -23.78 2.48
C PRO A 80 22.73 -22.43 2.35
N GLY A 81 24.02 -22.41 2.73
CA GLY A 81 24.87 -21.25 2.52
C GLY A 81 25.39 -21.16 1.08
N PHE A 82 25.21 -20.02 0.41
CA PHE A 82 25.70 -19.83 -0.97
C PHE A 82 27.18 -19.45 -1.06
N ARG A 83 27.79 -19.01 0.04
CA ARG A 83 29.14 -18.42 0.06
C ARG A 83 30.20 -19.33 -0.57
N MET A 84 30.17 -20.63 -0.25
CA MET A 84 31.15 -21.61 -0.74
C MET A 84 31.05 -21.86 -2.25
N HIS A 85 29.90 -21.58 -2.86
CA HIS A 85 29.70 -21.72 -4.30
C HIS A 85 30.05 -20.43 -5.04
N VAL A 86 29.64 -19.28 -4.52
CA VAL A 86 29.90 -17.98 -5.17
C VAL A 86 31.37 -17.58 -5.02
N ARG A 87 32.01 -17.91 -3.91
CA ARG A 87 33.44 -17.63 -3.65
C ARG A 87 34.13 -18.85 -3.04
N PRO A 88 34.39 -19.90 -3.82
CA PRO A 88 35.17 -21.03 -3.34
C PRO A 88 36.62 -20.59 -3.06
N SER A 89 37.31 -21.34 -2.20
CA SER A 89 38.75 -21.16 -1.98
C SER A 89 39.55 -21.56 -3.21
N GLU A 90 39.13 -22.62 -3.91
CA GLU A 90 39.74 -23.15 -5.12
C GLU A 90 38.65 -23.63 -6.10
N GLY A 91 38.89 -23.54 -7.41
CA GLY A 91 37.94 -23.97 -8.44
C GLY A 91 37.07 -22.85 -9.00
N ILE A 92 35.94 -23.20 -9.62
CA ILE A 92 35.10 -22.28 -10.38
C ILE A 92 34.00 -21.70 -9.49
N SER A 93 33.86 -20.36 -9.49
CA SER A 93 32.74 -19.67 -8.87
C SER A 93 31.42 -19.98 -9.60
N ARG A 94 30.36 -20.29 -8.83
CA ARG A 94 29.03 -20.61 -9.34
C ARG A 94 27.97 -19.72 -8.71
N ASN A 95 27.19 -19.08 -9.56
CA ASN A 95 26.05 -18.26 -9.13
C ASN A 95 24.83 -19.16 -8.85
N VAL A 96 24.86 -19.84 -7.71
CA VAL A 96 23.74 -20.67 -7.23
C VAL A 96 22.57 -19.83 -6.70
N ALA A 97 22.78 -18.53 -6.46
CA ALA A 97 21.74 -17.64 -5.99
C ALA A 97 20.77 -17.24 -7.11
N ALA A 98 21.25 -17.07 -8.34
CA ALA A 98 20.41 -16.72 -9.49
C ALA A 98 19.20 -17.66 -9.69
N PRO A 99 19.35 -18.99 -9.82
CA PRO A 99 18.20 -19.88 -10.01
C PRO A 99 17.25 -19.88 -8.80
N VAL A 100 17.75 -19.61 -7.59
CA VAL A 100 16.92 -19.47 -6.39
C VAL A 100 16.10 -18.18 -6.45
N LEU A 101 16.71 -17.08 -6.88
CA LEU A 101 16.00 -15.81 -7.09
C LEU A 101 15.01 -15.90 -8.24
N ASP A 102 15.35 -16.58 -9.34
CA ASP A 102 14.43 -16.83 -10.47
C ASP A 102 13.23 -17.69 -10.05
N MET A 103 13.43 -18.62 -9.10
CA MET A 103 12.36 -19.42 -8.52
C MET A 103 11.46 -18.59 -7.59
N LEU A 104 12.05 -17.74 -6.75
CA LEU A 104 11.31 -16.89 -5.80
C LEU A 104 10.61 -15.70 -6.48
N PHE A 105 11.21 -15.18 -7.55
CA PHE A 105 10.73 -14.02 -8.31
C PHE A 105 10.74 -14.32 -9.82
N PRO A 106 9.87 -15.23 -10.31
CA PRO A 106 9.79 -15.54 -11.73
C PRO A 106 9.61 -14.27 -12.56
N GLN A 107 10.31 -14.18 -13.69
CA GLN A 107 10.23 -12.99 -14.54
C GLN A 107 8.78 -12.74 -14.98
N GLY A 108 8.29 -11.51 -14.77
CA GLY A 108 6.92 -11.12 -15.08
C GLY A 108 5.88 -11.50 -14.02
N SER A 109 6.27 -12.18 -12.94
CA SER A 109 5.38 -12.38 -11.78
C SER A 109 5.34 -11.11 -10.91
N PRO A 110 4.17 -10.75 -10.35
CA PRO A 110 4.08 -9.70 -9.34
C PRO A 110 4.91 -10.10 -8.13
N SER A 111 5.97 -9.35 -7.86
CA SER A 111 6.91 -9.59 -6.74
C SER A 111 6.83 -8.52 -5.66
N ARG A 112 5.90 -7.58 -5.82
CA ARG A 112 5.59 -6.52 -4.86
C ARG A 112 4.12 -6.59 -4.54
N ILE A 113 3.80 -6.30 -3.28
CA ILE A 113 2.42 -6.07 -2.87
C ILE A 113 1.86 -4.85 -3.62
N PRO A 114 0.62 -4.89 -4.13
CA PRO A 114 -0.05 -3.73 -4.68
C PRO A 114 -0.15 -2.59 -3.68
N ILE A 115 0.16 -1.38 -4.12
CA ILE A 115 0.16 -0.17 -3.29
C ILE A 115 -0.86 0.84 -3.83
N ILE A 116 -1.81 1.21 -2.98
CA ILE A 116 -2.78 2.29 -3.20
C ILE A 116 -2.42 3.44 -2.25
N ALA A 117 -1.80 4.48 -2.77
CA ALA A 117 -1.40 5.66 -2.01
C ALA A 117 -2.46 6.77 -2.14
N ILE A 118 -2.83 7.39 -1.02
CA ILE A 118 -3.95 8.35 -0.97
C ILE A 118 -3.48 9.64 -0.31
N THR A 119 -3.62 10.76 -1.01
CA THR A 119 -3.41 12.09 -0.45
C THR A 119 -4.54 13.06 -0.80
N GLY A 120 -4.51 14.20 -0.14
CA GLY A 120 -5.52 15.24 -0.21
C GLY A 120 -5.45 16.13 1.02
N THR A 121 -6.15 17.24 0.97
CA THR A 121 -6.31 18.10 2.16
C THR A 121 -7.35 17.46 3.08
N ASN A 122 -8.53 17.19 2.52
CA ASN A 122 -9.66 16.56 3.20
C ASN A 122 -10.03 15.22 2.56
N GLY A 123 -10.70 14.35 3.32
CA GLY A 123 -11.24 13.08 2.82
C GLY A 123 -10.29 11.88 2.90
N LYS A 124 -8.98 12.09 3.06
CA LYS A 124 -7.94 11.04 3.09
C LYS A 124 -8.33 9.80 3.90
N THR A 125 -8.51 9.96 5.21
CA THR A 125 -8.82 8.85 6.12
C THR A 125 -10.08 8.10 5.74
N THR A 126 -11.14 8.81 5.33
CA THR A 126 -12.39 8.18 4.91
C THR A 126 -12.19 7.38 3.63
N THR A 127 -11.51 7.94 2.64
CA THR A 127 -11.20 7.25 1.38
C THR A 127 -10.27 6.07 1.61
N THR A 128 -9.26 6.19 2.45
CA THR A 128 -8.37 5.06 2.82
C THR A 128 -9.13 3.92 3.47
N ARG A 129 -9.96 4.22 4.47
CA ARG A 129 -10.77 3.20 5.15
C ARG A 129 -11.79 2.56 4.22
N LEU A 130 -12.40 3.34 3.32
CA LEU A 130 -13.31 2.82 2.32
C LEU A 130 -12.60 1.93 1.28
N ALA A 131 -11.46 2.39 0.75
CA ALA A 131 -10.68 1.61 -0.20
C ALA A 131 -10.21 0.29 0.43
N ALA A 132 -9.67 0.33 1.66
CA ALA A 132 -9.33 -0.88 2.40
C ALA A 132 -10.54 -1.80 2.58
N HIS A 133 -11.70 -1.25 2.94
CA HIS A 133 -12.95 -2.02 3.08
C HIS A 133 -13.42 -2.66 1.77
N ILE A 134 -13.24 -1.98 0.62
CA ILE A 134 -13.52 -2.53 -0.71
C ILE A 134 -12.54 -3.66 -1.04
N PHE A 135 -11.24 -3.46 -0.86
CA PHE A 135 -10.24 -4.50 -1.14
C PHE A 135 -10.42 -5.74 -0.26
N ARG A 136 -10.86 -5.60 0.99
CA ARG A 136 -11.17 -6.77 1.84
C ARG A 136 -12.29 -7.65 1.28
N GLN A 137 -13.14 -7.15 0.38
CA GLN A 137 -14.14 -7.99 -0.28
C GLN A 137 -13.49 -9.02 -1.22
N THR A 138 -12.24 -8.83 -1.66
CA THR A 138 -11.49 -9.80 -2.46
C THR A 138 -10.91 -10.96 -1.65
N GLN A 139 -11.12 -10.97 -0.32
CA GLN A 139 -10.52 -11.93 0.63
C GLN A 139 -9.00 -11.85 0.75
N GLN A 140 -8.38 -10.81 0.19
CA GLN A 140 -6.97 -10.51 0.41
C GLN A 140 -6.77 -9.89 1.79
N VAL A 141 -5.63 -10.17 2.41
CA VAL A 141 -5.20 -9.49 3.64
C VAL A 141 -4.81 -8.06 3.32
N VAL A 142 -5.55 -7.08 3.88
CA VAL A 142 -5.32 -5.66 3.60
C VAL A 142 -4.62 -4.98 4.76
N GLY A 143 -3.44 -4.43 4.49
CA GLY A 143 -2.73 -3.54 5.40
C GLY A 143 -3.00 -2.08 5.05
N TYR A 144 -3.32 -1.24 6.03
CA TYR A 144 -3.58 0.18 5.76
C TYR A 144 -3.17 1.11 6.90
N THR A 145 -2.85 2.35 6.53
CA THR A 145 -2.43 3.40 7.46
C THR A 145 -3.40 4.57 7.39
N THR A 146 -3.81 5.11 8.53
CA THR A 146 -4.70 6.28 8.60
C THR A 146 -4.14 7.35 9.53
N THR A 147 -4.87 8.46 9.70
CA THR A 147 -4.56 9.49 10.71
C THR A 147 -4.52 8.95 12.15
N ASP A 148 -5.19 7.83 12.44
CA ASP A 148 -5.39 7.35 13.82
C ASP A 148 -4.76 5.98 14.12
N GLY A 149 -4.22 5.27 13.13
CA GLY A 149 -3.49 4.04 13.38
C GLY A 149 -3.04 3.27 12.13
N ILE A 150 -2.30 2.20 12.41
CA ILE A 150 -1.87 1.16 11.47
C ILE A 150 -2.76 -0.06 11.70
N TYR A 151 -3.26 -0.64 10.62
CA TYR A 151 -4.23 -1.72 10.66
C TYR A 151 -3.85 -2.82 9.68
N ILE A 152 -4.09 -4.07 10.07
CA ILE A 152 -4.10 -5.24 9.18
C ILE A 152 -5.47 -5.88 9.36
N ASP A 153 -6.28 -5.82 8.31
CA ASP A 153 -7.70 -6.15 8.34
C ASP A 153 -8.46 -5.44 9.49
N ASP A 154 -9.02 -6.22 10.43
CA ASP A 154 -9.76 -5.71 11.59
C ASP A 154 -8.87 -5.42 12.79
N HIS A 155 -7.57 -5.73 12.70
CA HIS A 155 -6.65 -5.63 13.83
C HIS A 155 -5.87 -4.32 13.78
N THR A 156 -5.95 -3.56 14.88
CA THR A 156 -5.05 -2.43 15.11
C THR A 156 -3.67 -2.93 15.50
N VAL A 157 -2.67 -2.60 14.69
CA VAL A 157 -1.25 -2.87 14.97
C VAL A 157 -0.70 -1.80 15.90
N GLU A 158 -0.97 -0.53 15.58
CA GLU A 158 -0.48 0.62 16.34
C GLU A 158 -1.49 1.77 16.26
N LYS A 159 -1.63 2.54 17.34
CA LYS A 159 -2.45 3.77 17.38
C LYS A 159 -1.54 4.99 17.38
N GLY A 160 -1.91 6.04 16.63
CA GLY A 160 -1.16 7.30 16.59
C GLY A 160 -1.34 8.04 15.26
N ASP A 161 -0.60 9.13 15.08
CA ASP A 161 -0.49 9.79 13.76
C ASP A 161 0.42 8.96 12.85
N THR A 162 -0.22 8.16 12.01
CA THR A 162 0.44 7.11 11.23
C THR A 162 0.39 7.37 9.72
N THR A 163 0.43 8.65 9.32
CA THR A 163 0.25 9.09 7.92
C THR A 163 1.55 9.32 7.15
N GLY A 164 2.66 8.73 7.63
CA GLY A 164 4.00 8.92 7.07
C GLY A 164 4.75 7.62 6.75
N PRO A 165 5.96 7.73 6.17
CA PRO A 165 6.68 6.57 5.63
C PRO A 165 7.07 5.49 6.64
N GLN A 166 7.26 5.85 7.91
CA GLN A 166 7.58 4.88 8.96
C GLN A 166 6.42 3.91 9.19
N SER A 167 5.19 4.44 9.28
CA SER A 167 3.98 3.63 9.44
C SER A 167 3.68 2.79 8.22
N ALA A 168 3.87 3.35 7.02
CA ALA A 168 3.75 2.59 5.77
C ALA A 168 4.75 1.43 5.72
N ASN A 169 5.99 1.62 6.19
CA ASN A 169 7.00 0.55 6.24
C ASN A 169 6.61 -0.62 7.14
N VAL A 170 5.77 -0.42 8.17
CA VAL A 170 5.25 -1.53 8.98
C VAL A 170 4.41 -2.46 8.10
N ILE A 171 3.51 -1.89 7.30
CA ILE A 171 2.66 -2.63 6.35
C ILE A 171 3.51 -3.25 5.24
N LEU A 172 4.41 -2.48 4.62
CA LEU A 172 5.18 -2.94 3.45
C LEU A 172 6.19 -4.06 3.76
N LYS A 173 6.50 -4.27 5.05
CA LYS A 173 7.42 -5.33 5.50
C LYS A 173 6.71 -6.54 6.11
N ASP A 174 5.39 -6.47 6.25
CA ASP A 174 4.62 -7.59 6.77
C ASP A 174 4.38 -8.62 5.64
N PRO A 175 4.89 -9.86 5.76
CA PRO A 175 4.77 -10.87 4.70
C PRO A 175 3.35 -11.42 4.55
N THR A 176 2.42 -11.10 5.46
CA THR A 176 1.03 -11.55 5.38
C THR A 176 0.15 -10.58 4.62
N VAL A 177 0.58 -9.33 4.44
CA VAL A 177 -0.19 -8.31 3.71
C VAL A 177 -0.14 -8.58 2.21
N GLU A 178 -1.31 -8.59 1.58
CA GLU A 178 -1.47 -8.84 0.15
C GLU A 178 -1.85 -7.58 -0.63
N VAL A 179 -2.39 -6.54 0.04
CA VAL A 179 -2.68 -5.21 -0.54
C VAL A 179 -2.40 -4.13 0.50
N ALA A 180 -1.68 -3.08 0.11
CA ALA A 180 -1.40 -1.92 0.97
C ALA A 180 -2.22 -0.69 0.56
N VAL A 181 -3.00 -0.12 1.49
CA VAL A 181 -3.73 1.14 1.29
C VAL A 181 -3.18 2.21 2.23
N LEU A 182 -2.41 3.15 1.70
CA LEU A 182 -1.55 4.03 2.49
C LEU A 182 -2.07 5.47 2.45
N GLU A 183 -2.50 5.99 3.62
CA GLU A 183 -2.74 7.42 3.78
C GLU A 183 -1.41 8.17 3.84
N THR A 184 -1.22 9.10 2.91
CA THR A 184 0.01 9.88 2.77
C THR A 184 -0.28 11.36 3.02
N ALA A 185 0.07 11.85 4.21
CA ALA A 185 -0.12 13.25 4.58
C ALA A 185 1.07 14.14 4.17
N ARG A 186 0.81 15.46 4.09
CA ARG A 186 1.82 16.46 3.77
C ARG A 186 3.05 16.36 4.66
N GLY A 187 2.85 16.23 5.98
CA GLY A 187 3.95 16.17 6.93
C GLY A 187 4.88 14.98 6.68
N GLY A 188 4.32 13.82 6.32
CA GLY A 188 5.09 12.62 5.95
C GLY A 188 5.92 12.84 4.69
N LEU A 189 5.30 13.40 3.65
CA LEU A 189 5.96 13.71 2.37
C LEU A 189 7.12 14.70 2.55
N MET A 190 6.90 15.78 3.28
CA MET A 190 7.93 16.81 3.49
C MET A 190 9.13 16.29 4.28
N ARG A 191 8.89 15.46 5.31
CA ARG A 191 9.96 14.96 6.17
C ARG A 191 10.80 13.86 5.53
N SER A 192 10.18 12.99 4.72
CA SER A 192 10.83 11.74 4.30
C SER A 192 10.36 11.18 2.95
N GLY A 193 9.53 11.90 2.20
CA GLY A 193 8.97 11.43 0.94
C GLY A 193 7.94 10.30 1.12
N THR A 194 7.93 9.34 0.19
CA THR A 194 7.11 8.13 0.22
C THR A 194 7.89 6.95 0.83
N ALA A 195 7.18 5.92 1.30
CA ALA A 195 7.81 4.67 1.78
C ALA A 195 8.18 3.69 0.65
N PHE A 196 7.86 4.05 -0.58
CA PHE A 196 7.92 3.20 -1.76
C PHE A 196 8.42 4.01 -2.95
N ASP A 197 9.09 3.34 -3.88
CA ASP A 197 9.61 3.97 -5.11
C ASP A 197 8.52 4.10 -6.19
N ALA A 198 7.53 3.22 -6.17
CA ALA A 198 6.41 3.21 -7.10
C ALA A 198 5.14 2.65 -6.43
N SER A 199 3.98 3.11 -6.89
CA SER A 199 2.65 2.63 -6.50
C SER A 199 1.84 2.18 -7.72
N ASP A 200 0.89 1.29 -7.49
CA ASP A 200 -0.04 0.81 -8.52
C ASP A 200 -1.18 1.81 -8.72
N VAL A 201 -1.62 2.46 -7.63
CA VAL A 201 -2.59 3.54 -7.67
C VAL A 201 -2.19 4.71 -6.78
N GLY A 202 -2.19 5.91 -7.33
CA GLY A 202 -2.01 7.16 -6.60
C GLY A 202 -3.29 8.00 -6.65
N ILE A 203 -3.96 8.22 -5.52
CA ILE A 203 -5.19 9.01 -5.43
C ILE A 203 -4.87 10.40 -4.88
N VAL A 204 -5.27 11.44 -5.61
CA VAL A 204 -5.22 12.83 -5.12
C VAL A 204 -6.63 13.40 -5.06
N LEU A 205 -7.12 13.64 -3.84
CA LEU A 205 -8.52 13.99 -3.61
C LEU A 205 -8.84 15.47 -3.83
N ASN A 206 -8.01 16.37 -3.31
CA ASN A 206 -8.19 17.83 -3.35
C ASN A 206 -6.97 18.54 -2.75
N VAL A 207 -6.78 19.80 -3.13
CA VAL A 207 -5.82 20.73 -2.52
C VAL A 207 -6.56 21.98 -2.06
N ALA A 208 -6.45 22.28 -0.77
CA ALA A 208 -7.04 23.47 -0.17
C ALA A 208 -6.06 24.09 0.83
N ALA A 209 -6.32 25.33 1.21
CA ALA A 209 -5.58 26.00 2.26
C ALA A 209 -5.75 25.25 3.59
N ASP A 210 -4.66 24.69 4.09
CA ASP A 210 -4.56 24.03 5.38
C ASP A 210 -3.09 24.00 5.79
N HIS A 211 -2.80 24.33 7.04
CA HIS A 211 -1.43 24.42 7.55
C HIS A 211 -0.49 25.38 6.76
N LEU A 212 -1.01 26.41 6.07
CA LEU A 212 -0.16 27.38 5.36
C LEU A 212 0.71 28.16 6.36
N GLY A 213 1.96 28.44 5.99
CA GLY A 213 2.98 29.05 6.85
C GLY A 213 3.74 28.06 7.75
N LEU A 214 3.53 26.76 7.58
CA LEU A 214 4.25 25.69 8.28
C LEU A 214 5.08 24.87 7.30
N ASP A 215 6.26 24.41 7.72
CA ASP A 215 7.24 23.62 6.95
C ASP A 215 7.48 24.17 5.52
N ASP A 216 7.65 25.48 5.38
CA ASP A 216 7.96 26.16 4.11
C ASP A 216 6.89 25.98 3.00
N ILE A 217 5.61 25.84 3.38
CA ILE A 217 4.47 25.85 2.45
C ILE A 217 3.59 27.06 2.76
N ASP A 218 3.62 28.07 1.90
CA ASP A 218 2.90 29.33 2.10
C ASP A 218 1.67 29.45 1.19
N THR A 219 1.64 28.68 0.10
CA THR A 219 0.59 28.75 -0.92
C THR A 219 -0.10 27.40 -1.17
N VAL A 220 -1.30 27.46 -1.74
CA VAL A 220 -2.06 26.25 -2.13
C VAL A 220 -1.35 25.53 -3.28
N GLU A 221 -0.68 26.27 -4.16
CA GLU A 221 0.12 25.76 -5.27
C GLU A 221 1.34 24.98 -4.78
N GLU A 222 2.04 25.46 -3.74
CA GLU A 222 3.12 24.72 -3.10
C GLU A 222 2.59 23.45 -2.41
N MET A 223 1.43 23.53 -1.74
CA MET A 223 0.76 22.36 -1.18
C MET A 223 0.41 21.34 -2.28
N ALA A 224 -0.03 21.80 -3.45
CA ALA A 224 -0.32 20.94 -4.59
C ALA A 224 0.95 20.23 -5.08
N ARG A 225 2.07 20.96 -5.19
CA ARG A 225 3.37 20.38 -5.57
C ARG A 225 3.86 19.31 -4.60
N VAL A 226 3.62 19.46 -3.31
CA VAL A 226 3.97 18.40 -2.35
C VAL A 226 3.09 17.17 -2.56
N LYS A 227 1.80 17.36 -2.79
CA LYS A 227 0.85 16.26 -3.01
C LYS A 227 1.01 15.58 -4.36
N SER A 228 1.56 16.26 -5.37
CA SER A 228 1.81 15.66 -6.70
C SER A 228 2.78 14.49 -6.65
N VAL A 229 3.64 14.40 -5.62
CA VAL A 229 4.50 13.24 -5.37
C VAL A 229 3.73 11.92 -5.37
N VAL A 230 2.48 11.90 -4.88
CA VAL A 230 1.64 10.69 -4.90
C VAL A 230 1.19 10.31 -6.32
N ALA A 231 0.95 11.28 -7.19
CA ALA A 231 0.63 11.04 -8.60
C ALA A 231 1.90 10.69 -9.41
N GLU A 232 3.03 11.35 -9.13
CA GLU A 232 4.33 11.15 -9.79
C GLU A 232 4.95 9.79 -9.47
N THR A 233 4.67 9.21 -8.30
CA THR A 233 5.15 7.87 -7.91
C THR A 233 4.27 6.74 -8.44
N VAL A 234 3.28 7.01 -9.27
CA VAL A 234 2.50 5.96 -9.94
C VAL A 234 3.38 5.29 -11.00
N SER A 235 3.43 3.96 -10.98
CA SER A 235 4.20 3.19 -11.98
C SER A 235 3.66 3.38 -13.39
N SER A 236 4.48 3.11 -14.40
CA SER A 236 4.07 3.21 -15.82
C SER A 236 2.90 2.31 -16.22
N GLN A 237 2.59 1.28 -15.42
CA GLN A 237 1.43 0.41 -15.61
C GLN A 237 0.25 0.75 -14.70
N GLY A 238 0.48 1.59 -13.67
CA GLY A 238 -0.49 1.99 -12.67
C GLY A 238 -1.40 3.14 -13.10
N TYR A 239 -2.24 3.59 -12.17
CA TYR A 239 -3.20 4.67 -12.38
C TYR A 239 -3.08 5.81 -11.35
N ALA A 240 -2.99 7.05 -11.82
CA ALA A 240 -3.25 8.22 -11.01
C ALA A 240 -4.76 8.52 -11.04
N VAL A 241 -5.43 8.44 -9.89
CA VAL A 241 -6.85 8.77 -9.71
C VAL A 241 -6.98 10.21 -9.23
N LEU A 242 -7.39 11.11 -10.11
CA LEU A 242 -7.32 12.56 -9.91
C LEU A 242 -8.73 13.19 -9.87
N ASN A 243 -8.94 14.13 -8.96
CA ASN A 243 -10.16 14.92 -8.94
C ASN A 243 -10.21 15.89 -10.13
N ALA A 244 -11.18 15.73 -11.03
CA ALA A 244 -11.35 16.61 -12.19
C ALA A 244 -12.02 17.96 -11.86
N GLU A 245 -12.54 18.13 -10.65
CA GLU A 245 -13.17 19.38 -10.20
C GLU A 245 -12.20 20.30 -9.46
N ASP A 246 -11.01 19.79 -9.11
CA ASP A 246 -9.93 20.57 -8.52
C ASP A 246 -8.87 20.86 -9.60
N PRO A 247 -8.73 22.11 -10.08
CA PRO A 247 -7.80 22.43 -11.17
C PRO A 247 -6.34 22.12 -10.87
N LEU A 248 -5.90 22.23 -9.61
CA LEU A 248 -4.51 21.94 -9.23
C LEU A 248 -4.25 20.43 -9.25
N VAL A 249 -5.24 19.64 -8.82
CA VAL A 249 -5.19 18.17 -8.91
C VAL A 249 -5.27 17.70 -10.36
N ALA A 250 -6.21 18.22 -11.13
CA ALA A 250 -6.38 17.85 -12.54
C ALA A 250 -5.11 18.10 -13.36
N LYS A 251 -4.39 19.18 -13.06
CA LYS A 251 -3.11 19.51 -13.71
C LYS A 251 -2.00 18.49 -13.43
N MET A 252 -2.06 17.74 -12.32
CA MET A 252 -1.06 16.72 -11.99
C MET A 252 -0.99 15.62 -13.05
N ALA A 253 -2.03 15.44 -13.87
CA ALA A 253 -2.01 14.52 -15.01
C ALA A 253 -0.85 14.76 -15.99
N GLU A 254 -0.33 15.99 -16.08
CA GLU A 254 0.84 16.32 -16.92
C GLU A 254 2.15 15.69 -16.43
N GLN A 255 2.19 15.25 -15.17
CA GLN A 255 3.37 14.71 -14.49
C GLN A 255 3.30 13.19 -14.28
N VAL A 256 2.21 12.55 -14.74
CA VAL A 256 1.98 11.12 -14.55
C VAL A 256 2.61 10.34 -15.71
N GLU A 257 3.53 9.42 -15.41
CA GLU A 257 4.09 8.48 -16.41
C GLU A 257 3.16 7.31 -16.72
N GLY A 258 2.32 6.92 -15.75
CA GLY A 258 1.33 5.87 -15.88
C GLY A 258 0.05 6.33 -16.57
N LYS A 259 -1.06 5.67 -16.25
CA LYS A 259 -2.39 6.02 -16.78
C LYS A 259 -3.07 7.01 -15.85
N VAL A 260 -3.99 7.81 -16.38
CA VAL A 260 -4.81 8.73 -15.61
C VAL A 260 -6.24 8.22 -15.58
N ALA A 261 -6.85 8.27 -14.41
CA ALA A 261 -8.28 8.10 -14.20
C ALA A 261 -8.80 9.35 -13.48
N TYR A 262 -9.93 9.90 -13.92
CA TYR A 262 -10.54 11.03 -13.22
C TYR A 262 -11.68 10.59 -12.31
N PHE A 263 -12.01 11.41 -11.32
CA PHE A 263 -13.33 11.35 -10.69
C PHE A 263 -13.98 12.73 -10.63
N SER A 264 -15.31 12.78 -10.68
CA SER A 264 -16.05 14.04 -10.68
C SER A 264 -17.49 13.88 -10.17
N MET A 265 -17.99 14.89 -9.46
CA MET A 265 -19.40 15.00 -9.10
C MET A 265 -20.30 15.47 -10.26
N SER A 266 -19.70 15.86 -11.40
CA SER A 266 -20.43 16.38 -12.56
C SER A 266 -20.18 15.55 -13.82
N PRO A 267 -21.23 14.97 -14.43
CA PRO A 267 -21.09 14.23 -15.69
C PRO A 267 -20.82 15.15 -16.90
N ASP A 268 -21.06 16.44 -16.73
CA ASP A 268 -20.83 17.46 -17.76
C ASP A 268 -19.43 18.10 -17.68
N ASN A 269 -18.59 17.68 -16.73
CA ASN A 269 -17.21 18.16 -16.62
C ASN A 269 -16.46 17.94 -17.95
N ALA A 270 -16.02 19.03 -18.57
CA ALA A 270 -15.43 19.01 -19.91
C ALA A 270 -14.16 18.14 -19.99
N LEU A 271 -13.33 18.17 -18.95
CA LEU A 271 -12.11 17.34 -18.86
C LEU A 271 -12.46 15.86 -18.81
N VAL A 272 -13.44 15.48 -17.98
CA VAL A 272 -13.91 14.09 -17.88
C VAL A 272 -14.47 13.61 -19.21
N ARG A 273 -15.33 14.41 -19.87
CA ARG A 273 -15.95 14.04 -21.14
C ARG A 273 -14.93 13.90 -22.27
N ASP A 274 -13.94 14.79 -22.34
CA ASP A 274 -12.87 14.68 -23.32
C ASP A 274 -12.00 13.45 -23.06
N HIS A 275 -11.62 13.22 -21.80
CA HIS A 275 -10.82 12.07 -21.40
C HIS A 275 -11.49 10.73 -21.74
N THR A 276 -12.76 10.56 -21.38
CA THR A 276 -13.48 9.30 -21.64
C THR A 276 -13.79 9.06 -23.11
N ARG A 277 -14.03 10.11 -23.91
CA ARG A 277 -14.13 9.97 -25.38
C ARG A 277 -12.85 9.44 -26.02
N ARG A 278 -11.69 9.69 -25.39
CA ARG A 278 -10.39 9.18 -25.83
C ARG A 278 -10.07 7.78 -25.27
N GLY A 279 -11.05 7.10 -24.66
CA GLY A 279 -10.86 5.78 -24.04
C GLY A 279 -10.28 5.84 -22.62
N GLY A 280 -10.22 7.03 -22.02
CA GLY A 280 -9.80 7.21 -20.65
C GLY A 280 -10.84 6.76 -19.63
N LEU A 281 -10.41 6.55 -18.39
CA LEU A 281 -11.26 6.07 -17.30
C LEU A 281 -11.75 7.23 -16.42
N ALA A 282 -13.02 7.20 -16.02
CA ALA A 282 -13.53 8.13 -15.03
C ALA A 282 -14.57 7.50 -14.09
N ALA A 283 -14.57 7.90 -12.82
CA ALA A 283 -15.65 7.66 -11.88
C ALA A 283 -16.52 8.92 -11.74
N VAL A 284 -17.81 8.83 -12.04
CA VAL A 284 -18.68 10.00 -12.18
C VAL A 284 -19.96 9.81 -11.37
N TYR A 285 -20.39 10.87 -10.68
CA TYR A 285 -21.74 10.93 -10.12
C TYR A 285 -22.73 11.38 -11.20
N GLU A 286 -23.68 10.53 -11.59
CA GLU A 286 -24.66 10.83 -12.63
C GLU A 286 -26.03 10.26 -12.28
N ASN A 287 -27.08 11.08 -12.42
CA ASN A 287 -28.48 10.67 -12.18
C ASN A 287 -28.70 9.98 -10.82
N GLY A 288 -27.97 10.41 -9.78
CA GLY A 288 -28.02 9.80 -8.44
C GLY A 288 -27.14 8.57 -8.26
N TYR A 289 -26.46 8.08 -9.30
CA TYR A 289 -25.59 6.90 -9.24
C TYR A 289 -24.11 7.27 -9.17
N LEU A 290 -23.34 6.44 -8.47
CA LEU A 290 -21.90 6.36 -8.66
C LEU A 290 -21.64 5.42 -9.85
N SER A 291 -20.97 5.93 -10.88
CA SER A 291 -20.75 5.20 -12.13
C SER A 291 -19.27 5.18 -12.51
N ILE A 292 -18.81 4.07 -13.07
CA ILE A 292 -17.50 3.96 -13.73
C ILE A 292 -17.71 4.03 -15.25
N TRP A 293 -16.98 4.94 -15.90
CA TRP A 293 -16.88 5.07 -17.33
C TRP A 293 -15.49 4.60 -17.74
N ASP A 294 -15.38 3.50 -18.47
CA ASP A 294 -14.08 2.96 -18.94
C ASP A 294 -13.75 3.40 -20.38
N GLY A 295 -14.50 4.38 -20.91
CA GLY A 295 -14.41 4.86 -22.28
C GLY A 295 -15.21 4.04 -23.30
N HIS A 296 -15.67 2.84 -22.94
CA HIS A 296 -16.46 1.95 -23.80
C HIS A 296 -17.87 1.71 -23.26
N SER A 297 -17.96 1.59 -21.95
CA SER A 297 -19.15 1.20 -21.20
C SER A 297 -19.34 2.12 -20.01
N THR A 298 -20.58 2.14 -19.51
CA THR A 298 -20.94 2.77 -18.25
C THR A 298 -21.41 1.69 -17.30
N TYR A 299 -20.76 1.58 -16.15
CA TYR A 299 -21.14 0.66 -15.08
C TYR A 299 -21.66 1.47 -13.91
N ARG A 300 -22.96 1.38 -13.65
CA ARG A 300 -23.57 1.95 -12.45
C ARG A 300 -23.27 1.01 -11.27
N LEU A 301 -22.49 1.51 -10.31
CA LEU A 301 -22.15 0.77 -9.10
C LEU A 301 -23.37 0.71 -8.19
N GLU A 302 -23.84 1.87 -7.71
CA GLU A 302 -25.00 1.94 -6.83
C GLU A 302 -25.57 3.36 -6.79
N HIS A 303 -26.86 3.49 -6.49
CA HIS A 303 -27.49 4.78 -6.24
C HIS A 303 -27.00 5.34 -4.91
N ALA A 304 -26.65 6.63 -4.86
CA ALA A 304 -26.08 7.27 -3.67
C ALA A 304 -26.96 7.09 -2.44
N SER A 305 -28.30 7.08 -2.57
CA SER A 305 -29.21 6.83 -1.43
C SER A 305 -29.00 5.49 -0.74
N GLU A 306 -28.53 4.48 -1.48
CA GLU A 306 -28.32 3.11 -0.99
C GLU A 306 -26.90 2.90 -0.44
N ILE A 307 -26.05 3.92 -0.49
CA ILE A 307 -24.68 3.90 0.03
C ILE A 307 -24.68 4.61 1.39
N PRO A 308 -24.52 3.89 2.52
CA PRO A 308 -24.69 4.46 3.85
C PRO A 308 -23.82 5.69 4.12
N MET A 309 -22.57 5.69 3.64
CA MET A 309 -21.63 6.80 3.84
C MET A 309 -22.02 8.11 3.17
N THR A 310 -22.91 8.10 2.17
CA THR A 310 -23.40 9.32 1.52
C THR A 310 -24.54 9.97 2.29
N MET A 311 -25.07 9.26 3.32
CA MET A 311 -26.19 9.68 4.15
C MET A 311 -27.44 10.00 3.32
N GLY A 312 -27.88 9.02 2.52
CA GLY A 312 -29.04 9.19 1.63
C GLY A 312 -28.74 10.09 0.42
N GLY A 313 -27.46 10.25 0.05
CA GLY A 313 -27.03 11.17 -0.99
C GLY A 313 -26.89 12.64 -0.55
N LEU A 314 -27.09 12.94 0.74
CA LEU A 314 -27.05 14.31 1.28
C LEU A 314 -25.63 14.84 1.53
N ALA A 315 -24.60 13.99 1.48
CA ALA A 315 -23.20 14.35 1.70
C ALA A 315 -22.36 14.27 0.40
N PRO A 316 -22.30 15.32 -0.44
CA PRO A 316 -21.58 15.31 -1.72
C PRO A 316 -20.11 14.93 -1.63
N PHE A 317 -19.40 15.41 -0.60
CA PHE A 317 -17.98 15.10 -0.42
C PHE A 317 -17.74 13.61 -0.08
N MET A 318 -18.72 12.93 0.52
CA MET A 318 -18.66 11.49 0.76
C MET A 318 -18.88 10.70 -0.52
N ILE A 319 -19.75 11.19 -1.43
CA ILE A 319 -19.90 10.64 -2.77
C ILE A 319 -18.59 10.76 -3.54
N ALA A 320 -17.93 11.93 -3.50
CA ALA A 320 -16.64 12.14 -4.15
C ALA A 320 -15.54 11.18 -3.62
N ASN A 321 -15.46 10.98 -2.30
CA ASN A 321 -14.55 10.00 -1.70
C ASN A 321 -14.86 8.57 -2.18
N ALA A 322 -16.13 8.21 -2.30
CA ALA A 322 -16.56 6.91 -2.78
C ALA A 322 -16.26 6.69 -4.27
N LEU A 323 -16.40 7.72 -5.11
CA LEU A 323 -15.96 7.68 -6.51
C LEU A 323 -14.45 7.43 -6.62
N ALA A 324 -13.65 8.13 -5.82
CA ALA A 324 -12.19 7.97 -5.82
C ALA A 324 -11.77 6.55 -5.40
N ALA A 325 -12.30 6.04 -4.29
CA ALA A 325 -12.00 4.68 -3.81
C ALA A 325 -12.48 3.59 -4.79
N SER A 326 -13.67 3.76 -5.36
CA SER A 326 -14.23 2.80 -6.33
C SER A 326 -13.41 2.78 -7.63
N SER A 327 -12.97 3.96 -8.09
CA SER A 327 -12.07 4.08 -9.26
C SER A 327 -10.77 3.33 -9.04
N ALA A 328 -10.14 3.52 -7.87
CA ALA A 328 -8.91 2.83 -7.50
C ALA A 328 -9.05 1.30 -7.42
N ALA A 329 -10.15 0.81 -6.87
CA ALA A 329 -10.43 -0.62 -6.84
C ALA A 329 -10.64 -1.18 -8.27
N TYR A 330 -11.41 -0.47 -9.10
CA TYR A 330 -11.67 -0.89 -10.48
C TYR A 330 -10.39 -0.93 -11.33
N THR A 331 -9.48 0.05 -11.16
CA THR A 331 -8.21 0.08 -11.92
C THR A 331 -7.25 -1.04 -11.50
N GLN A 332 -7.43 -1.63 -10.32
CA GLN A 332 -6.72 -2.82 -9.84
C GLN A 332 -7.43 -4.13 -10.21
N GLY A 333 -8.50 -4.08 -11.01
CA GLY A 333 -9.23 -5.26 -11.47
C GLY A 333 -10.15 -5.88 -10.42
N VAL A 334 -10.53 -5.14 -9.38
CA VAL A 334 -11.58 -5.60 -8.44
C VAL A 334 -12.91 -5.68 -9.18
N GLU A 335 -13.56 -6.84 -9.10
CA GLU A 335 -14.87 -7.08 -9.71
C GLU A 335 -15.92 -6.06 -9.25
N LEU A 336 -16.74 -5.57 -10.19
CA LEU A 336 -17.75 -4.52 -9.93
C LEU A 336 -18.70 -4.87 -8.78
N ASP A 337 -19.04 -6.16 -8.64
CA ASP A 337 -19.92 -6.64 -7.56
C ASP A 337 -19.25 -6.54 -6.19
N LEU A 338 -17.94 -6.75 -6.10
CA LEU A 338 -17.17 -6.59 -4.86
C LEU A 338 -17.01 -5.11 -4.49
N ILE A 339 -16.81 -4.24 -5.49
CA ILE A 339 -16.81 -2.78 -5.29
C ILE A 339 -18.18 -2.34 -4.76
N ARG A 340 -19.27 -2.79 -5.39
CA ARG A 340 -20.64 -2.53 -4.95
C ARG A 340 -20.89 -3.02 -3.52
N GLN A 341 -20.45 -4.22 -3.19
CA GLN A 341 -20.55 -4.76 -1.83
C GLN A 341 -19.79 -3.91 -0.82
N GLY A 342 -18.57 -3.49 -1.15
CA GLY A 342 -17.75 -2.63 -0.29
C GLY A 342 -18.43 -1.29 0.02
N ILE A 343 -18.88 -0.56 -0.99
CA ILE A 343 -19.53 0.74 -0.77
C ILE A 343 -20.87 0.62 -0.02
N LYS A 344 -21.62 -0.48 -0.19
CA LYS A 344 -22.90 -0.69 0.51
C LYS A 344 -22.76 -1.10 1.98
N THR A 345 -21.63 -1.71 2.34
CA THR A 345 -21.38 -2.22 3.70
C THR A 345 -20.47 -1.30 4.52
N PHE A 346 -19.94 -0.24 3.90
CA PHE A 346 -19.21 0.80 4.59
C PHE A 346 -20.14 1.90 5.11
N SER A 347 -20.15 2.09 6.42
CA SER A 347 -21.02 3.04 7.11
C SER A 347 -20.20 4.04 7.93
N PRO A 348 -20.61 5.31 8.01
CA PRO A 348 -19.89 6.33 8.77
C PRO A 348 -20.22 6.18 10.27
N SER A 349 -19.61 5.16 10.89
CA SER A 349 -19.84 4.77 12.29
C SER A 349 -18.61 5.06 13.16
N ALA A 350 -18.80 5.05 14.47
CA ALA A 350 -17.69 5.19 15.43
C ALA A 350 -16.61 4.10 15.28
N ASN A 351 -16.96 2.94 14.71
CA ASN A 351 -16.02 1.84 14.49
C ASN A 351 -15.28 1.98 13.15
N GLN A 352 -15.99 2.34 12.09
CA GLN A 352 -15.41 2.38 10.74
C GLN A 352 -14.74 3.73 10.44
N THR A 353 -15.31 4.85 10.86
CA THR A 353 -14.78 6.21 10.66
C THR A 353 -14.96 7.06 11.92
N PRO A 354 -14.22 6.76 13.02
CA PRO A 354 -14.39 7.46 14.30
C PRO A 354 -14.25 8.98 14.14
N GLY A 355 -15.28 9.71 14.59
CA GLY A 355 -15.31 11.17 14.59
C GLY A 355 -15.49 11.81 13.21
N ARG A 356 -15.82 11.05 12.17
CA ARG A 356 -16.05 11.56 10.81
C ARG A 356 -17.45 11.19 10.33
N MET A 357 -18.30 12.22 10.17
CA MET A 357 -19.72 12.09 9.81
C MET A 357 -20.50 11.05 10.65
N ASN A 358 -20.20 10.95 11.94
CA ASN A 358 -20.93 10.04 12.83
C ASN A 358 -22.23 10.72 13.28
N LEU A 359 -23.34 10.29 12.69
CA LEU A 359 -24.69 10.78 13.02
C LEU A 359 -25.36 9.83 14.01
N PHE A 360 -25.72 10.37 15.18
CA PHE A 360 -26.42 9.66 16.23
C PHE A 360 -27.88 10.11 16.27
N ASN A 361 -28.80 9.17 16.14
CA ASN A 361 -30.23 9.42 16.36
C ASN A 361 -30.53 9.35 17.87
N LEU A 362 -30.99 10.47 18.44
CA LEU A 362 -31.30 10.62 19.87
C LEU A 362 -32.83 10.69 20.11
N GLY A 363 -33.63 10.19 19.16
CA GLY A 363 -35.09 10.31 19.18
C GLY A 363 -35.51 11.60 18.46
N ASP A 364 -35.85 12.63 19.24
CA ASP A 364 -36.35 13.91 18.70
C ASP A 364 -35.25 14.75 18.04
N TYR A 365 -33.98 14.43 18.30
CA TYR A 365 -32.81 15.15 17.80
C TYR A 365 -31.80 14.20 17.15
N HIS A 366 -30.97 14.77 16.28
CA HIS A 366 -29.78 14.10 15.78
C HIS A 366 -28.54 14.86 16.23
N ALA A 367 -27.50 14.13 16.65
CA ALA A 367 -26.18 14.70 16.94
C ALA A 367 -25.18 14.24 15.89
N LEU A 368 -24.53 15.18 15.22
CA LEU A 368 -23.48 14.90 14.24
C LEU A 368 -22.12 15.24 14.85
N VAL A 369 -21.20 14.28 14.80
CA VAL A 369 -19.79 14.48 15.16
C VAL A 369 -18.92 14.36 13.90
N ASP A 370 -18.14 15.40 13.61
CA ASP A 370 -17.25 15.45 12.45
C ASP A 370 -15.89 16.08 12.76
N TYR A 371 -14.87 15.78 11.94
CA TYR A 371 -13.47 16.20 12.08
C TYR A 371 -13.13 17.41 11.18
N ALA A 372 -14.12 18.17 10.71
CA ALA A 372 -13.88 19.42 10.00
C ALA A 372 -13.00 20.36 10.86
N HIS A 373 -11.92 20.88 10.27
CA HIS A 373 -10.90 21.68 10.98
C HIS A 373 -10.28 22.80 10.12
N ASN A 374 -10.64 22.89 8.84
CA ASN A 374 -10.22 23.94 7.93
C ASN A 374 -11.41 24.50 7.14
N PRO A 375 -11.33 25.73 6.57
CA PRO A 375 -12.46 26.38 5.90
C PRO A 375 -13.12 25.50 4.81
N ALA A 376 -12.33 24.73 4.06
CA ALA A 376 -12.85 23.85 3.02
C ALA A 376 -13.68 22.68 3.59
N SER A 377 -13.22 22.03 4.67
CA SER A 377 -13.96 20.96 5.34
C SER A 377 -15.27 21.46 5.96
N TYR A 378 -15.27 22.65 6.55
CA TYR A 378 -16.49 23.26 7.08
C TYR A 378 -17.47 23.68 5.98
N GLN A 379 -16.99 24.17 4.84
CA GLN A 379 -17.84 24.43 3.68
C GLN A 379 -18.49 23.14 3.16
N ALA A 380 -17.73 22.03 3.11
CA ALA A 380 -18.25 20.72 2.71
C ALA A 380 -19.31 20.19 3.70
N LEU A 381 -19.03 20.28 5.00
CA LEU A 381 -19.99 19.94 6.06
C LEU A 381 -21.24 20.81 6.00
N GLY A 382 -21.07 22.11 5.73
CA GLY A 382 -22.17 23.05 5.52
C GLY A 382 -23.11 22.64 4.38
N GLY A 383 -22.60 21.97 3.35
CA GLY A 383 -23.43 21.37 2.29
C GLY A 383 -24.38 20.30 2.82
N PHE A 384 -23.89 19.38 3.66
CA PHE A 384 -24.73 18.37 4.33
C PHE A 384 -25.75 19.02 5.26
N VAL A 385 -25.30 19.94 6.13
CA VAL A 385 -26.16 20.65 7.10
C VAL A 385 -27.23 21.50 6.41
N SER A 386 -26.93 22.08 5.24
CA SER A 386 -27.90 22.86 4.46
C SER A 386 -29.02 21.99 3.89
N ASN A 387 -28.72 20.73 3.58
CA ASN A 387 -29.67 19.75 3.07
C ASN A 387 -30.45 19.01 4.17
N TRP A 388 -30.13 19.24 5.45
CA TRP A 388 -30.82 18.65 6.58
C TRP A 388 -32.15 19.37 6.84
N ASP A 389 -33.23 18.58 7.00
CA ASP A 389 -34.55 19.11 7.33
C ASP A 389 -34.69 19.39 8.84
N GLY A 390 -35.08 20.60 9.20
CA GLY A 390 -35.30 21.04 10.58
C GLY A 390 -34.32 22.09 11.14
N GLU A 391 -34.46 22.35 12.43
CA GLU A 391 -33.60 23.28 13.19
C GLU A 391 -32.19 22.72 13.36
N ARG A 392 -31.20 23.61 13.30
CA ARG A 392 -29.78 23.27 13.25
C ARG A 392 -29.00 24.15 14.23
N ILE A 393 -28.24 23.51 15.11
CA ILE A 393 -27.37 24.17 16.08
C ILE A 393 -25.96 23.59 15.90
N GLY A 394 -24.96 24.46 15.77
CA GLY A 394 -23.57 24.07 15.57
C GLY A 394 -22.68 24.52 16.72
N VAL A 395 -21.83 23.62 17.21
CA VAL A 395 -20.69 23.95 18.08
C VAL A 395 -19.43 23.68 17.28
N VAL A 396 -18.60 24.71 17.12
CA VAL A 396 -17.41 24.67 16.26
C VAL A 396 -16.18 24.91 17.13
N GLY A 397 -15.20 24.01 17.01
CA GLY A 397 -13.90 24.13 17.68
C GLY A 397 -12.79 24.40 16.66
N GLY A 398 -11.86 25.27 17.01
CA GLY A 398 -10.65 25.54 16.22
C GLY A 398 -9.40 25.06 16.96
N PRO A 399 -8.51 24.29 16.33
CA PRO A 399 -7.23 23.94 16.95
C PRO A 399 -6.34 25.18 17.08
N GLY A 400 -5.58 25.28 18.17
CA GLY A 400 -4.76 26.46 18.52
C GLY A 400 -3.48 26.61 17.71
N ASP A 401 -3.24 25.75 16.71
CA ASP A 401 -2.09 25.76 15.80
C ASP A 401 -2.43 26.41 14.43
N ARG A 402 -3.58 27.09 14.33
CA ARG A 402 -4.05 27.79 13.14
C ARG A 402 -3.88 29.31 13.27
N ARG A 403 -3.77 30.00 12.13
CA ARG A 403 -3.70 31.46 12.09
C ARG A 403 -5.10 32.03 12.38
N ASP A 404 -5.16 33.21 13.01
CA ASP A 404 -6.44 33.86 13.36
C ASP A 404 -7.36 34.04 12.13
N GLU A 405 -6.80 34.39 10.98
CA GLU A 405 -7.55 34.53 9.72
C GLU A 405 -8.19 33.22 9.25
N ASP A 406 -7.55 32.08 9.47
CA ASP A 406 -8.08 30.77 9.10
C ASP A 406 -9.27 30.40 10.00
N LEU A 407 -9.17 30.70 11.31
CA LEU A 407 -10.25 30.48 12.27
C LEU A 407 -11.47 31.38 11.99
N ILE A 408 -11.24 32.64 11.62
CA ILE A 408 -12.32 33.55 11.22
C ILE A 408 -12.98 33.08 9.92
N ALA A 409 -12.18 32.64 8.94
CA ALA A 409 -12.70 32.13 7.67
C ALA A 409 -13.62 30.91 7.86
N VAL A 410 -13.32 30.03 8.81
CA VAL A 410 -14.20 28.91 9.19
C VAL A 410 -15.58 29.41 9.60
N LEU A 411 -15.66 30.40 10.49
CA LEU A 411 -16.93 30.94 11.00
C LEU A 411 -17.77 31.59 9.89
N LEU A 412 -17.11 32.32 8.99
CA LEU A 412 -17.77 32.98 7.85
C LEU A 412 -18.37 31.98 6.86
N LYS A 413 -17.76 30.80 6.69
CA LYS A 413 -18.22 29.77 5.74
C LYS A 413 -19.49 29.04 6.17
N LEU A 414 -19.81 29.05 7.45
CA LEU A 414 -20.99 28.37 7.98
C LEU A 414 -22.23 29.28 8.08
N ASN A 415 -22.11 30.58 7.79
CA ASN A 415 -23.21 31.55 7.94
C ASN A 415 -23.84 31.54 9.36
N ILE A 416 -23.05 31.24 10.39
CA ILE A 416 -23.51 31.11 11.79
C ILE A 416 -23.38 32.45 12.51
N LEU A 417 -24.41 32.81 13.29
CA LEU A 417 -24.36 33.90 14.29
C LEU A 417 -23.40 33.50 15.42
N VAL A 418 -22.27 34.18 15.53
CA VAL A 418 -21.27 33.93 16.57
C VAL A 418 -21.77 34.51 17.90
N TYR A 419 -22.12 33.65 18.86
CA TYR A 419 -22.22 34.03 20.26
C TYR A 419 -20.86 33.78 20.93
N LYS A 420 -20.29 34.84 21.50
CA LYS A 420 -18.97 34.83 22.14
C LYS A 420 -19.08 34.55 23.63
#